data_AF-E6VAD5-F1
#
_entry.id   AF-E6VAD5-F1
#
_cell.length_a   1.000
_cell.length_b   1.000
_cell.length_c   1.000
_cell.angle_alpha   90.00
_cell.angle_beta   90.00
_cell.angle_gamma   90.00
#
_symmetry.space_group_name_H-M   'P 1'
#
loop_
_entity.id
_entity.type
_entity.pdbx_description
1 polymer ?
#
loop_
_entity_poly.entity_id
_entity_poly.type
_entity_poly.pdbx_seq_one_letter_code
_entity_poly.pdbx_strand_id
1 'polypeptide(L)'
;MKFWKFWQRAGVGEIKTYRWDDAYARSYQLTELTGEAARSTYLLALLWGDPSQPRQCKEIVTIGYKGWWEDELLWRLYEHIRRYMEEGGPPIQPGESLRRSGTGKLPQFPPEVIAAAGGPALSEEEVRRLASIRE
;
A
#
# COMPACT_ATOMS: atom_id res chain seq x y z
N MET A 1 -39.98 -21.41 5.83
CA MET A 1 -38.71 -20.99 5.21
C MET A 1 -37.79 -20.47 6.31
N LYS A 2 -36.68 -21.17 6.59
CA LYS A 2 -35.71 -20.79 7.65
C LYS A 2 -34.60 -19.95 7.02
N PHE A 3 -34.66 -18.63 7.20
CA PHE A 3 -33.64 -17.67 6.78
C PHE A 3 -32.50 -17.63 7.80
N TRP A 4 -31.60 -18.61 7.77
CA TRP A 4 -30.35 -18.55 8.53
C TRP A 4 -29.21 -18.36 7.53
N LYS A 5 -28.84 -17.10 7.26
CA LYS A 5 -27.59 -16.79 6.56
C LYS A 5 -26.49 -16.72 7.62
N PHE A 6 -25.64 -17.73 7.67
CA PHE A 6 -24.42 -17.68 8.48
C PHE A 6 -23.46 -16.70 7.80
N TRP A 7 -23.03 -15.68 8.55
CA TRP A 7 -21.93 -14.83 8.12
C TRP A 7 -20.65 -15.66 8.20
N GLN A 8 -20.15 -16.14 7.06
CA GLN A 8 -18.85 -16.76 7.00
C GLN A 8 -17.80 -15.65 7.08
N ARG A 9 -16.83 -15.80 7.97
CA ARG A 9 -15.69 -14.90 8.04
C ARG A 9 -15.02 -14.91 6.67
N ALA A 10 -14.99 -13.76 5.99
CA ALA A 10 -14.32 -13.64 4.70
C ALA A 10 -12.88 -14.14 4.88
N GLY A 11 -12.51 -15.18 4.13
CA GLY A 11 -11.13 -15.63 4.07
C GLY A 11 -10.23 -14.53 3.51
N VAL A 12 -8.92 -14.66 3.68
CA VAL A 12 -7.98 -13.85 2.92
C VAL A 12 -8.16 -14.23 1.45
N GLY A 13 -8.43 -13.25 0.59
CA GLY A 13 -8.59 -13.48 -0.84
C GLY A 13 -7.33 -14.10 -1.47
N GLU A 14 -7.46 -14.55 -2.72
CA GLU A 14 -6.31 -15.05 -3.48
C GLU A 14 -5.20 -14.00 -3.54
N ILE A 15 -3.96 -14.44 -3.34
CA ILE A 15 -2.79 -13.59 -3.47
C ILE A 15 -2.57 -13.33 -4.95
N LYS A 16 -2.61 -12.05 -5.34
CA LYS A 16 -2.36 -11.62 -6.71
C LYS A 16 -1.08 -10.82 -6.77
N THR A 17 -0.32 -10.99 -7.83
CA THR A 17 0.90 -10.22 -8.13
C THR A 17 0.67 -9.40 -9.39
N TYR A 18 1.16 -8.17 -9.40
CA TYR A 18 1.05 -7.24 -10.51
C TYR A 18 2.40 -6.56 -10.74
N ARG A 19 2.70 -6.19 -11.98
CA ARG A 19 3.90 -5.40 -12.28
C ARG A 19 3.75 -3.99 -11.74
N TRP A 20 4.83 -3.45 -11.20
CA TRP A 20 4.87 -2.06 -10.75
C TRP A 20 4.69 -1.07 -11.90
N ASP A 21 5.31 -1.32 -13.06
CA ASP A 21 5.24 -0.45 -14.24
C ASP A 21 3.82 -0.23 -14.78
N ASP A 22 2.89 -1.12 -14.43
CA ASP A 22 1.47 -1.04 -14.83
C ASP A 22 0.61 -0.31 -13.79
N ALA A 23 1.19 0.11 -12.67
CA ALA A 23 0.48 0.75 -11.56
C ALA A 23 0.31 2.25 -11.79
N TYR A 24 -0.88 2.76 -11.48
CA TYR A 24 -1.18 4.18 -11.48
C TYR A 24 -1.58 4.64 -10.08
N ALA A 25 -0.86 5.61 -9.53
CA ALA A 25 -1.23 6.23 -8.27
C ALA A 25 -2.32 7.30 -8.47
N ARG A 26 -3.34 7.27 -7.62
CA ARG A 26 -4.43 8.26 -7.58
C ARG A 26 -4.80 8.60 -6.15
N SER A 27 -5.01 9.88 -5.88
CA SER A 27 -5.70 10.33 -4.67
C SER A 27 -7.17 10.55 -4.96
N TYR A 28 -8.02 10.24 -3.99
CA TYR A 28 -9.44 10.56 -4.05
C TYR A 28 -9.87 11.27 -2.78
N GLN A 29 -10.75 12.24 -2.96
CA GLN A 29 -11.53 12.84 -1.88
C GLN A 29 -12.92 12.19 -1.87
N LEU A 30 -13.32 11.66 -0.72
CA LEU A 30 -14.68 11.19 -0.49
C LEU A 30 -15.36 12.06 0.55
N THR A 31 -16.66 12.27 0.38
CA THR A 31 -17.51 12.80 1.44
C THR A 31 -18.13 11.64 2.20
N GLU A 32 -17.75 11.48 3.47
CA GLU A 32 -18.36 10.51 4.37
C GLU A 32 -19.44 11.15 5.21
N LEU A 33 -20.60 10.51 5.28
CA LEU A 33 -21.68 10.89 6.19
C LEU A 33 -21.61 10.01 7.45
N THR A 34 -21.39 10.62 8.61
CA THR A 34 -21.33 9.91 9.90
C THR A 34 -22.58 10.11 10.75
N GLY A 35 -23.75 10.19 10.10
CA GLY A 35 -25.02 10.46 10.77
C GLY A 35 -25.26 11.97 10.99
N GLU A 36 -24.49 12.60 11.86
CA GLU A 36 -24.69 14.02 12.24
C GLU A 36 -23.81 15.01 11.47
N ALA A 37 -22.78 14.53 10.76
CA ALA A 37 -21.85 15.38 10.02
C ALA A 37 -21.42 14.74 8.68
N ALA A 38 -21.10 15.62 7.72
CA ALA A 38 -20.38 15.26 6.51
C ALA A 38 -18.90 15.64 6.69
N ARG A 39 -17.99 14.73 6.34
CA ARG A 39 -16.55 14.99 6.40
C ARG A 39 -15.84 14.58 5.12
N SER A 40 -14.88 15.40 4.71
CA SER A 40 -13.95 15.06 3.63
C SER A 40 -12.93 14.07 4.15
N THR A 41 -12.79 12.95 3.45
CA THR A 41 -11.81 11.90 3.73
C THR A 41 -10.98 11.68 2.49
N TYR A 42 -9.67 11.51 2.68
CA TYR A 42 -8.75 11.27 1.58
C TYR A 42 -8.28 9.83 1.57
N LEU A 43 -8.08 9.30 0.37
CA LEU A 43 -7.49 7.98 0.14
C LEU A 43 -6.42 8.09 -0.94
N LEU A 44 -5.35 7.33 -0.79
CA LEU A 44 -4.37 7.10 -1.84
C LEU A 44 -4.50 5.65 -2.28
N ALA A 45 -4.57 5.42 -3.59
CA ALA A 45 -4.69 4.09 -4.15
C ALA A 45 -3.75 3.89 -5.33
N LEU A 46 -3.32 2.64 -5.48
CA LEU A 46 -2.68 2.11 -6.68
C LEU A 46 -3.75 1.40 -7.52
N LEU A 47 -3.78 1.71 -8.81
CA LEU A 47 -4.74 1.16 -9.76
C LEU A 47 -4.01 0.41 -10.86
N TRP A 48 -4.56 -0.74 -11.25
CA TRP A 48 -4.14 -1.47 -12.45
C TRP A 48 -5.31 -1.53 -13.43
N GLY A 49 -5.07 -1.12 -14.67
CA GLY A 49 -6.05 -1.26 -15.76
C GLY A 49 -6.19 -2.72 -16.21
N ASP A 50 -7.33 -3.04 -16.83
CA ASP A 50 -7.48 -4.29 -17.57
C ASP A 50 -6.99 -4.09 -19.03
N PRO A 51 -5.90 -4.75 -19.47
CA PRO A 51 -5.42 -4.65 -20.84
C PRO A 51 -6.45 -5.08 -21.90
N SER A 52 -7.38 -5.97 -21.53
CA SER A 52 -8.46 -6.43 -22.41
C SER A 52 -9.67 -5.49 -22.42
N GLN A 53 -9.82 -4.64 -21.40
CA GLN A 53 -10.96 -3.75 -21.22
C GLN A 53 -10.51 -2.36 -20.73
N PRO A 54 -10.15 -1.45 -21.65
CA PRO A 54 -9.51 -0.16 -21.31
C PRO A 54 -10.33 0.78 -20.41
N ARG A 55 -11.64 0.52 -20.26
CA ARG A 55 -12.54 1.32 -19.41
C ARG A 55 -12.77 0.71 -18.02
N GLN A 56 -12.12 -0.42 -17.72
CA GLN A 56 -12.27 -1.11 -16.45
C GLN A 56 -10.97 -1.07 -15.66
N CYS A 57 -11.13 -0.79 -14.36
CA CYS A 57 -10.07 -0.97 -13.38
C CYS A 57 -10.08 -2.45 -12.99
N LYS A 58 -8.96 -3.14 -13.22
CA LYS A 58 -8.80 -4.56 -12.88
C LYS A 58 -8.61 -4.74 -11.39
N GLU A 59 -7.82 -3.86 -10.76
CA GLU A 59 -7.51 -3.93 -9.34
C GLU A 59 -7.29 -2.52 -8.78
N ILE A 60 -7.77 -2.31 -7.55
CA ILE A 60 -7.53 -1.11 -6.78
C ILE A 60 -7.05 -1.48 -5.37
N VAL A 61 -5.89 -0.98 -4.99
CA VAL A 61 -5.30 -1.21 -3.66
C VAL A 61 -5.08 0.12 -2.98
N THR A 62 -5.79 0.34 -1.88
CA THR A 62 -5.57 1.52 -1.03
C THR A 62 -4.25 1.36 -0.27
N ILE A 63 -3.41 2.39 -0.30
CA ILE A 63 -2.12 2.44 0.39
C ILE A 63 -2.10 3.59 1.41
N GLY A 64 -1.37 3.40 2.50
CA GLY A 64 -1.36 4.34 3.62
C GLY A 64 -2.58 4.19 4.53
N TYR A 65 -2.98 5.29 5.17
CA TYR A 65 -4.14 5.31 6.06
C TYR A 65 -5.26 6.16 5.46
N LYS A 66 -6.51 5.75 5.69
CA LYS A 66 -7.67 6.58 5.38
C LYS A 66 -7.78 7.67 6.45
N GLY A 67 -7.50 8.92 6.07
CA GLY A 67 -7.34 10.03 6.99
C GLY A 67 -8.39 11.11 6.82
N TRP A 68 -8.72 11.77 7.93
CA TRP A 68 -9.44 13.05 7.91
C TRP A 68 -8.41 14.18 7.80
N TRP A 69 -8.75 15.22 7.03
CA TRP A 69 -8.06 16.52 6.93
C TRP A 69 -6.77 16.64 6.09
N GLU A 70 -5.87 15.66 6.07
CA GLU A 70 -4.54 15.87 5.44
C GLU A 70 -4.27 14.92 4.26
N ASP A 71 -4.35 15.45 3.04
CA ASP A 71 -3.88 14.78 1.81
C ASP A 71 -2.35 14.82 1.68
N GLU A 72 -1.69 15.82 2.28
CA GLU A 72 -0.24 16.00 2.26
C GLU A 72 0.52 14.76 2.77
N LEU A 73 0.06 14.14 3.86
CA LEU A 73 0.70 12.94 4.41
C LEU A 73 0.61 11.74 3.45
N LEU A 74 -0.47 11.63 2.69
CA LEU A 74 -0.61 10.62 1.65
C LEU A 74 0.34 10.90 0.49
N TRP A 75 0.46 12.15 0.06
CA TRP A 75 1.41 12.52 -0.99
C TRP A 75 2.86 12.38 -0.57
N ARG A 76 3.19 12.64 0.71
CA ARG A 76 4.53 12.35 1.26
C ARG A 76 4.86 10.86 1.26
N LEU A 77 3.89 10.01 1.61
CA LEU A 77 4.02 8.57 1.47
C LEU A 77 4.23 8.17 0.01
N TYR A 78 3.45 8.74 -0.91
CA TYR A 78 3.62 8.45 -2.33
C TYR A 78 5.00 8.85 -2.85
N GLU A 79 5.48 10.05 -2.52
CA GLU A 79 6.83 10.49 -2.92
C GLU A 79 7.92 9.56 -2.41
N HIS A 80 7.79 9.05 -1.18
CA HIS A 80 8.72 8.07 -0.65
C HIS A 80 8.73 6.78 -1.51
N ILE A 81 7.54 6.25 -1.83
CA ILE A 81 7.40 5.05 -2.66
C ILE A 81 7.94 5.30 -4.07
N ARG A 82 7.59 6.44 -4.68
CA ARG A 82 7.98 6.82 -6.03
C ARG A 82 9.50 6.93 -6.16
N ARG A 83 10.16 7.63 -5.23
CA ARG A 83 11.62 7.73 -5.20
C ARG A 83 12.28 6.36 -5.10
N TYR A 84 11.77 5.50 -4.23
CA TYR A 84 12.32 4.16 -4.04
C TYR A 84 12.11 3.27 -5.27
N MET A 85 10.87 3.18 -5.76
CA MET A 85 10.49 2.23 -6.81
C MET A 85 10.84 2.69 -8.23
N GLU A 86 10.84 4.00 -8.48
CA GLU A 86 11.01 4.57 -9.84
C GLU A 86 12.36 5.27 -10.04
N GLU A 87 12.92 5.87 -8.99
CA GLU A 87 14.18 6.65 -9.09
C GLU A 87 15.39 5.93 -8.49
N GLY A 88 15.22 4.71 -7.95
CA GLY A 88 16.30 4.00 -7.26
C GLY A 88 16.77 4.70 -5.98
N GLY A 89 15.94 5.60 -5.43
CA GLY A 89 16.20 6.30 -4.18
C GLY A 89 16.35 5.35 -3.00
N PRO A 90 16.89 5.84 -1.87
CA PRO A 90 17.21 4.96 -0.75
C PRO A 90 15.92 4.33 -0.16
N PRO A 91 15.98 3.07 0.32
CA PRO A 91 14.84 2.39 0.94
C PRO A 91 14.27 3.13 2.16
N ILE A 92 15.07 3.99 2.79
CA ILE A 92 14.70 4.87 3.90
C ILE A 92 15.39 6.22 3.68
N GLN A 93 14.66 7.32 3.92
CA GLN A 93 15.24 8.65 3.77
C GLN A 93 16.25 8.93 4.90
N PRO A 94 17.30 9.75 4.65
CA PRO A 94 18.25 10.13 5.68
C PRO A 94 17.57 10.71 6.93
N GLY A 95 17.84 10.11 8.10
CA GLY A 95 17.25 10.52 9.38
C GLY A 95 15.94 9.81 9.74
N GLU A 96 15.37 9.00 8.85
CA GLU A 96 14.24 8.12 9.16
C GLU A 96 14.72 6.76 9.71
N SER A 97 13.82 6.03 10.36
CA SER A 97 14.09 4.70 10.90
C SER A 97 12.95 3.74 10.57
N LEU A 98 13.27 2.44 10.45
CA LEU A 98 12.25 1.41 10.26
C LEU A 98 11.23 1.48 11.39
N ARG A 99 9.95 1.53 11.02
CA ARG A 99 8.87 1.46 12.00
C ARG A 99 8.93 0.10 12.70
N ARG A 100 9.27 0.12 13.99
CA ARG A 100 9.11 -1.06 14.85
C ARG A 100 7.60 -1.25 15.07
N SER A 101 7.03 -2.34 14.60
CA SER A 101 5.66 -2.68 14.97
C SER A 101 5.62 -2.81 16.50
N GLY A 102 4.69 -2.15 17.17
CA GLY A 102 4.58 -2.20 18.64
C GLY A 102 4.36 -3.63 19.18
N THR A 103 4.03 -4.58 18.29
CA THR A 103 3.83 -6.01 18.54
C THR A 103 4.90 -6.91 17.90
N GLY A 104 5.94 -6.34 17.27
CA GLY A 104 7.19 -7.01 16.89
C GLY A 104 7.15 -8.06 15.78
N LYS A 105 5.99 -8.43 15.23
CA LYS A 105 5.90 -9.43 14.15
C LYS A 105 5.43 -8.81 12.84
N LEU A 106 6.32 -8.81 11.85
CA LEU A 106 5.94 -8.62 10.45
C LEU A 106 5.05 -9.79 10.01
N PRO A 107 4.06 -9.55 9.12
CA PRO A 107 3.30 -10.64 8.51
C PRO A 107 4.25 -11.63 7.83
N GLN A 108 4.06 -12.93 8.07
CA GLN A 108 4.78 -13.97 7.34
C GLN A 108 4.03 -14.25 6.04
N PHE A 109 4.70 -14.07 4.91
CA PHE A 109 4.17 -14.38 3.59
C PHE A 109 4.73 -15.72 3.09
N PRO A 110 3.98 -16.46 2.25
CA PRO A 110 4.49 -17.67 1.61
C PRO A 110 5.74 -17.37 0.76
N PRO A 111 6.72 -18.30 0.66
CA PRO A 111 7.97 -18.08 -0.07
C PRO A 111 7.78 -17.65 -1.53
N GLU A 112 6.77 -18.18 -2.21
CA GLU A 112 6.42 -17.82 -3.59
C GLU A 112 6.03 -16.35 -3.73
N VAL A 113 5.37 -15.78 -2.72
CA VAL A 113 4.97 -14.37 -2.69
C VAL A 113 6.18 -13.49 -2.45
N ILE A 114 7.06 -13.90 -1.54
CA ILE A 114 8.31 -13.20 -1.26
C ILE A 114 9.19 -13.17 -2.52
N ALA A 115 9.33 -14.31 -3.20
CA ALA A 115 10.09 -14.40 -4.45
C ALA A 115 9.50 -13.49 -5.54
N ALA A 116 8.18 -13.49 -5.71
CA ALA A 116 7.51 -12.63 -6.68
C ALA A 116 7.59 -11.13 -6.34
N ALA A 117 7.74 -10.79 -5.06
CA ALA A 117 7.91 -9.42 -4.57
C ALA A 117 9.37 -8.91 -4.66
N GLY A 118 10.29 -9.66 -5.27
CA GLY A 118 11.69 -9.28 -5.42
C GLY A 118 12.62 -9.85 -4.36
N GLY A 119 12.15 -10.81 -3.55
CA GLY A 119 12.96 -11.50 -2.56
C GLY A 119 12.66 -11.13 -1.10
N PRO A 120 13.44 -11.67 -0.15
CA PRO A 120 13.23 -11.41 1.27
C PRO A 120 13.40 -9.93 1.62
N ALA A 121 12.68 -9.47 2.64
CA ALA A 121 12.87 -8.13 3.17
C ALA A 121 14.31 -7.96 3.69
N LEU A 122 14.88 -6.78 3.45
CA LEU A 122 16.22 -6.43 3.92
C LEU A 122 16.28 -6.34 5.45
N SER A 123 17.42 -6.71 6.03
CA SER A 123 17.72 -6.51 7.46
C SER A 123 17.85 -5.03 7.81
N GLU A 124 17.73 -4.68 9.10
CA GLU A 124 17.94 -3.29 9.53
C GLU A 124 19.34 -2.79 9.13
N GLU A 125 20.37 -3.64 9.24
CA GLU A 125 21.75 -3.31 8.87
C GLU A 125 21.90 -3.03 7.37
N GLU A 126 21.29 -3.84 6.51
CA GLU A 126 21.29 -3.64 5.06
C GLU A 126 20.58 -2.35 4.67
N VAL A 127 19.41 -2.09 5.27
CA VAL A 127 18.66 -0.86 5.02
C VAL A 127 19.47 0.38 5.44
N ARG A 128 20.10 0.36 6.62
CA ARG A 128 20.96 1.48 7.07
C ARG A 128 22.14 1.69 6.13
N ARG A 129 22.76 0.61 5.65
CA ARG A 129 23.87 0.71 4.68
C ARG A 129 23.41 1.40 3.41
N LEU A 130 22.29 0.96 2.82
CA LEU A 130 21.75 1.56 1.59
C LEU A 130 21.32 3.01 1.79
N ALA A 131 20.72 3.36 2.93
CA ALA A 131 20.35 4.73 3.26
C ALA A 131 21.55 5.67 3.50
N SER A 132 22.72 5.11 3.81
CA SER A 132 23.96 5.87 4.04
C SER A 132 24.79 6.13 2.78
N ILE A 133 24.45 5.48 1.65
CA ILE A 133 25.11 5.73 0.36
C ILE A 133 24.61 7.09 -0.14
N ARG A 134 25.46 8.11 -0.01
CA ARG A 134 25.31 9.38 -0.71
C ARG A 134 25.83 9.20 -2.12
N GLU A 135 24.99 9.45 -3.13
CA GLU A 135 25.47 9.85 -4.45
C GLU A 135 26.03 11.27 -4.40
#